data_AF-A0A0M9GLN3-F1
#
_entry.id   AF-A0A0M9GLN3-F1
#
_cell.length_a   1.000
_cell.length_b   1.000
_cell.length_c   1.000
_cell.angle_alpha   90.00
_cell.angle_beta   90.00
_cell.angle_gamma   90.00
#
_symmetry.space_group_name_H-M   'P 1'
#
loop_
_entity.id
_entity.type
_entity.pdbx_description
1 polymer ?
#
loop_
_entity_poly.entity_id
_entity_poly.type
_entity_poly.pdbx_seq_one_letter_code
_entity_poly.pdbx_strand_id
1 'polypeptide(L)' 'MLATFVVISPAAAQDLSPVTTMLTSIGTALTGPVGRALGLVALAAVGILFLTGRMNWLYAGSVVVGLVILFGAATILAGF' A
#
# COMPACT_ATOMS: atom_id res chain seq x y z
N MET A 1 39.37 -19.67 36.49
CA MET A 1 39.09 -19.70 35.04
C MET A 1 37.59 -19.57 34.85
N LEU A 2 37.06 -18.37 35.09
CA LEU A 2 35.64 -18.04 35.12
C LEU A 2 35.15 -17.85 33.67
N ALA A 3 34.26 -18.71 33.20
CA ALA A 3 33.73 -18.67 31.85
C ALA A 3 32.77 -17.48 31.69
N THR A 4 33.21 -16.46 30.96
CA THR A 4 32.35 -15.36 30.53
C THR A 4 31.58 -15.79 29.29
N PHE A 5 30.41 -16.39 29.49
CA PHE A 5 29.42 -16.54 28.41
C PHE A 5 28.79 -15.17 28.18
N VAL A 6 29.41 -14.38 27.30
CA VAL A 6 28.79 -13.18 26.76
C VAL A 6 27.57 -13.65 25.97
N VAL A 7 26.39 -13.29 26.49
CA VAL A 7 25.10 -13.50 25.88
C VAL A 7 25.10 -12.83 24.50
N ILE A 8 25.29 -13.62 23.45
CA ILE A 8 24.88 -13.26 22.10
C ILE A 8 23.37 -13.50 22.06
N SER A 9 22.58 -12.51 22.47
CA SER A 9 21.18 -12.46 22.08
C SER A 9 21.12 -11.78 20.72
N PRO A 10 20.87 -12.50 19.61
CA PRO A 10 20.68 -11.89 18.29
C PRO A 10 19.43 -10.99 18.21
N ALA A 11 18.65 -10.88 19.29
CA ALA A 11 17.39 -10.14 19.32
C ALA A 11 17.53 -8.61 19.48
N ALA A 12 18.71 -8.07 19.82
CA ALA A 12 18.89 -6.64 20.10
C ALA A 12 19.58 -5.83 18.99
N ALA A 13 19.95 -6.45 17.86
CA ALA A 13 20.73 -5.79 16.79
C ALA A 13 19.94 -5.52 15.50
N GLN A 14 18.67 -5.94 15.41
CA GLN A 14 17.80 -5.66 14.26
C GLN A 14 16.64 -4.77 14.71
N ASP A 15 16.96 -3.50 14.97
CA ASP A 15 15.94 -2.47 15.15
C ASP A 15 15.28 -2.21 13.78
N LEU A 16 14.23 -2.99 13.46
CA LEU A 16 13.45 -2.83 12.23
C LEU A 16 12.57 -1.57 12.27
N SER A 17 12.56 -0.84 13.40
CA SER A 17 11.78 0.37 13.61
C SER A 17 11.91 1.40 12.47
N PRO A 18 13.11 1.71 11.92
CA PRO A 18 13.23 2.62 10.78
C PRO A 18 12.54 2.04 9.53
N VAL A 19 12.71 0.75 9.25
CA VAL A 19 12.10 0.09 8.10
C VAL A 19 10.58 0.09 8.25
N THR A 20 10.05 -0.34 9.40
CA THR A 20 8.61 -0.33 9.68
C THR A 20 8.01 1.08 9.60
N THR A 21 8.74 2.10 10.08
CA THR A 21 8.32 3.51 9.97
C THR A 21 8.27 3.98 8.52
N MET A 22 9.28 3.63 7.71
CA MET A 22 9.28 3.95 6.27
C MET A 22 8.11 3.28 5.55
N LEU A 23 7.89 1.98 5.80
CA LEU A 23 6.78 1.22 5.21
C LEU A 23 5.42 1.79 5.63
N THR A 24 5.27 2.18 6.89
CA THR A 24 4.04 2.80 7.41
C THR A 24 3.82 4.18 6.78
N SER A 25 4.88 4.98 6.63
CA SER A 25 4.81 6.30 5.99
C SER A 25 4.40 6.23 4.51
N ILE A 26 4.92 5.24 3.78
CA ILE A 26 4.50 4.99 2.39
C ILE A 26 3.04 4.54 2.37
N GLY A 27 2.65 3.64 3.27
CA GLY A 27 1.26 3.20 3.41
C GLY A 27 0.30 4.37 3.64
N THR A 28 0.59 5.23 4.61
CA THR A 28 -0.25 6.40 4.93
C THR A 28 -0.27 7.44 3.81
N ALA A 29 0.85 7.64 3.10
CA ALA A 29 0.87 8.51 1.93
C ALA A 29 -0.05 8.01 0.81
N LEU A 30 -0.06 6.69 0.56
CA LEU A 30 -0.86 6.06 -0.49
C LEU A 30 -2.36 5.95 -0.13
N THR A 31 -2.70 5.62 1.11
CA THR A 31 -4.10 5.42 1.53
C THR A 31 -4.73 6.64 2.19
N GLY A 32 -3.93 7.66 2.48
CA GLY A 32 -4.36 8.92 3.10
C GLY A 32 -5.17 9.82 2.16
N PRO A 33 -5.54 11.03 2.62
CA PRO A 33 -6.39 11.96 1.86
C PRO A 33 -5.83 12.31 0.48
N VAL A 34 -4.51 12.49 0.38
CA VAL A 34 -3.83 12.82 -0.88
C VAL A 34 -3.90 11.66 -1.86
N GLY A 35 -3.58 10.43 -1.43
CA GLY A 35 -3.66 9.25 -2.29
C GLY A 35 -5.08 8.99 -2.80
N ARG A 36 -6.10 9.19 -1.96
CA ARG A 36 -7.52 9.12 -2.36
C ARG A 36 -7.89 10.19 -3.40
N ALA A 37 -7.40 11.42 -3.24
CA ALA A 37 -7.62 12.48 -4.22
C ALA A 37 -6.99 12.13 -5.58
N LEU A 38 -5.78 11.56 -5.60
CA LEU A 38 -5.13 11.08 -6.82
C LEU A 38 -5.91 9.94 -7.48
N GLY A 39 -6.41 8.99 -6.69
CA GLY A 39 -7.26 7.90 -7.19
C GLY A 39 -8.55 8.42 -7.83
N LEU A 40 -9.16 9.46 -7.27
CA LEU A 40 -10.35 10.10 -7.83
C LEU A 40 -10.05 10.75 -9.19
N VAL A 41 -8.93 11.47 -9.31
CA VAL A 41 -8.51 12.07 -10.59
C VAL A 41 -8.26 10.99 -11.65
N ALA A 42 -7.59 9.90 -11.27
CA ALA A 42 -7.38 8.76 -12.17
C ALA A 42 -8.70 8.14 -12.62
N LEU A 43 -9.66 7.93 -11.71
CA LEU A 43 -10.99 7.41 -12.04
C LEU A 43 -11.75 8.35 -12.98
N ALA A 44 -11.67 9.67 -12.76
CA ALA A 44 -12.28 10.65 -13.64
C ALA A 44 -11.68 10.60 -15.05
N ALA A 45 -10.37 10.45 -15.18
CA ALA A 45 -9.70 10.27 -16.46
C ALA A 45 -10.16 8.99 -17.18
N VAL A 46 -10.33 7.88 -16.46
CA VAL A 46 -10.92 6.65 -17.01
C VAL A 46 -12.35 6.89 -17.50
N GLY A 47 -13.17 7.63 -16.74
CA GLY A 47 -14.52 7.99 -17.16
C GLY A 47 -14.53 8.76 -18.50
N ILE A 48 -13.64 9.73 -18.65
CA ILE A 48 -13.49 10.49 -19.91
C ILE A 48 -13.09 9.55 -21.07
N LEU A 49 -12.10 8.68 -20.85
CA LEU A 49 -11.66 7.72 -21.86
C LEU A 49 -12.76 6.73 -22.27
N PHE A 50 -13.70 6.44 -21.35
CA PHE A 50 -14.84 5.55 -21.62
C PHE A 50 -15.86 6.22 -22.56
N LEU A 51 -16.04 7.54 -22.45
CA LEU A 51 -16.91 8.32 -23.33
C LEU A 51 -16.40 8.40 -24.78
N THR A 52 -15.09 8.22 -25.00
CA THR A 52 -14.48 8.16 -26.35
C THR A 52 -14.94 6.93 -27.16
N GLY A 53 -15.71 6.01 -26.57
CA GLY A 53 -16.42 4.93 -27.27
C GLY A 53 -15.54 3.79 -27.80
N ARG A 54 -14.22 3.87 -27.61
CA ARG A 54 -13.23 2.89 -28.09
C ARG A 54 -12.45 2.20 -26.97
N MET A 55 -12.81 2.43 -25.71
CA MET A 55 -12.10 1.81 -24.60
C MET A 55 -12.47 0.33 -24.47
N ASN A 56 -11.46 -0.52 -24.28
CA ASN A 56 -11.66 -1.92 -23.94
C ASN A 56 -12.26 -2.03 -22.53
N TRP A 57 -13.35 -2.78 -22.41
CA TRP A 57 -14.05 -2.99 -21.14
C TRP A 57 -13.16 -3.66 -20.09
N LEU A 58 -12.26 -4.55 -20.52
CA LEU A 58 -11.27 -5.17 -19.63
C LEU A 58 -10.30 -4.14 -19.03
N TYR A 59 -9.94 -3.10 -19.79
CA TYR A 59 -9.10 -2.02 -19.29
C TYR A 59 -9.84 -1.14 -18.28
N ALA A 60 -11.11 -0.85 -18.51
CA ALA A 60 -11.90 -0.11 -17.53
C ALA A 60 -12.09 -0.91 -16.24
N GLY A 61 -12.39 -2.22 -16.36
CA GLY A 61 -12.52 -3.12 -15.24
C GLY A 61 -11.24 -3.23 -14.41
N SER A 62 -10.06 -3.32 -15.05
CA SER A 62 -8.79 -3.44 -14.33
C SER A 62 -8.47 -2.21 -13.47
N VAL A 63 -8.79 -1.00 -13.94
CA VAL A 63 -8.58 0.23 -13.16
C VAL A 63 -9.52 0.29 -11.95
N VAL A 64 -10.80 -0.06 -12.13
CA VAL A 64 -11.77 -0.07 -11.02
C VAL A 64 -11.34 -1.10 -9.96
N VAL A 65 -10.97 -2.31 -10.38
CA VAL A 65 -10.46 -3.36 -9.48
C VAL A 65 -9.19 -2.89 -8.76
N GLY A 66 -8.27 -2.22 -9.46
CA GLY A 66 -7.06 -1.66 -8.87
C GLY A 66 -7.35 -0.65 -7.76
N LEU A 67 -8.31 0.27 -7.97
CA LEU A 67 -8.71 1.25 -6.95
C LEU A 67 -9.35 0.59 -5.73
N VAL A 68 -10.19 -0.42 -5.94
CA VAL A 68 -10.80 -1.20 -4.85
C VAL A 68 -9.73 -1.89 -4.00
N ILE A 69 -8.72 -2.50 -4.63
CA ILE A 69 -7.62 -3.14 -3.92
C ILE A 69 -6.77 -2.09 -3.19
N LEU A 70 -6.41 -0.99 -3.84
CA LEU A 70 -5.52 0.04 -3.26
C LEU A 70 -6.12 0.66 -1.99
N PHE A 71 -7.41 1.01 -2.02
CA PHE A 71 -8.08 1.67 -0.90
C PHE A 71 -8.76 0.71 0.08
N GLY A 72 -9.06 -0.51 -0.34
CA GLY A 72 -9.62 -1.58 0.48
C GLY A 72 -8.57 -2.47 1.16
N ALA A 73 -7.28 -2.34 0.81
CA ALA A 73 -6.19 -3.20 1.28
C ALA A 73 -6.17 -3.34 2.82
N ALA A 74 -6.30 -2.24 3.56
CA ALA A 74 -6.24 -2.27 5.02
C ALA A 74 -7.30 -3.20 5.63
N THR A 75 -8.53 -3.15 5.14
CA THR A 75 -9.64 -4.00 5.61
C THR A 75 -9.43 -5.47 5.23
N ILE A 76 -8.90 -5.71 4.03
CA ILE A 76 -8.60 -7.06 3.54
C ILE A 76 -7.49 -7.72 4.38
N LEU A 77 -6.44 -6.96 4.70
CA LEU A 77 -5.30 -7.46 5.49
C LEU A 77 -5.63 -7.58 6.98
N ALA A 78 -6.57 -6.78 7.50
CA ALA A 78 -7.02 -6.87 8.89
C ALA A 78 -7.81 -8.16 9.20
N GLY A 79 -8.28 -8.88 8.17
CA GLY A 79 -8.93 -10.18 8.35
C GLY A 79 -10.33 -10.08 8.94
N PHE A 80 -11.11 -9.07 8.49
CA PHE A 80 -12.46 -8.67 8.93
C PHE A 80 -12.53 -7.90 10.25
#